data_AF-A0A924GIB9-F1
#
_entry.id   AF-A0A924GIB9-F1
#
_cell.length_a   1.000
_cell.length_b   1.000
_cell.length_c   1.000
_cell.angle_alpha   90.00
_cell.angle_beta   90.00
_cell.angle_gamma   90.00
#
_symmetry.space_group_name_H-M   'P 1'
#
loop_
_entity.id
_entity.type
_entity.pdbx_description
1 polymer ?
#
loop_
_entity_poly.entity_id
_entity_poly.type
_entity_poly.pdbx_seq_one_letter_code
_entity_poly.pdbx_strand_id
1 'polypeptide(L)' 'YASTLRNIGRINEAIAMLRDAPDHPTTGAAPKVFLALALHSAGRPDEALRVAIEAVEPTLPRYNRSVSAYAKALTEH' A
#
# COMPACT_ATOMS: atom_id res chain seq x y z
N TYR A 1 0.83 11.82 -9.72
CA TYR A 1 1.30 12.93 -8.87
C TYR A 1 1.95 12.44 -7.57
N ALA A 2 1.38 11.46 -6.86
CA ALA A 2 1.98 10.94 -5.64
C ALA A 2 3.45 10.47 -5.77
N SER A 3 3.81 9.80 -6.87
CA SER A 3 5.22 9.43 -7.14
C SER A 3 6.15 10.64 -7.26
N THR A 4 5.66 11.75 -7.83
CA THR A 4 6.39 13.02 -7.89
C THR A 4 6.63 13.57 -6.49
N LEU A 5 5.58 13.66 -5.67
CA LEU A 5 5.67 14.12 -4.26
C LEU A 5 6.68 13.30 -3.46
N ARG A 6 6.63 11.96 -3.58
CA ARG A 6 7.59 11.06 -2.92
C ARG A 6 9.03 11.31 -3.38
N ASN A 7 9.25 11.45 -4.68
CA ASN A 7 10.59 11.65 -5.24
C ASN A 7 11.21 13.01 -4.85
N ILE A 8 10.40 14.03 -4.56
CA ILE A 8 10.88 15.34 -4.07
C ILE A 8 10.90 15.44 -2.53
N GLY A 9 10.77 14.33 -1.81
CA GLY A 9 10.84 14.29 -0.35
C GLY A 9 9.57 14.68 0.39
N ARG A 10 8.48 15.04 -0.31
CA ARG A 10 7.15 15.36 0.28
C ARG A 10 6.37 14.08 0.57
N ILE A 11 6.98 13.19 1.36
CA ILE A 11 6.50 11.82 1.56
C ILE A 11 5.14 11.79 2.28
N ASN A 12 4.94 12.60 3.32
CA ASN A 12 3.68 12.64 4.07
C ASN A 12 2.49 13.06 3.21
N GLU A 13 2.71 14.00 2.27
CA GLU A 13 1.67 14.44 1.34
C GLU A 13 1.36 13.37 0.29
N ALA A 14 2.38 12.65 -0.18
CA ALA A 14 2.17 11.49 -1.04
C ALA A 14 1.31 10.43 -0.32
N ILE A 15 1.60 10.15 0.96
CA ILE A 15 0.82 9.20 1.77
C ILE A 15 -0.62 9.68 1.94
N ALA A 16 -0.85 10.94 2.31
CA ALA A 16 -2.20 11.49 2.47
C ALA A 16 -3.01 11.37 1.17
N MET A 17 -2.43 11.82 0.05
CA MET A 17 -3.06 11.71 -1.27
C MET A 17 -3.44 10.26 -1.63
N LEU A 18 -2.58 9.29 -1.31
CA LEU A 18 -2.77 7.89 -1.67
C LEU A 18 -3.73 7.13 -0.75
N ARG A 19 -3.86 7.54 0.52
CA ARG A 19 -4.86 6.98 1.44
C ARG A 19 -6.30 7.32 1.01
N ASP A 20 -6.48 8.50 0.45
CA ASP A 20 -7.79 8.98 0.00
C ASP A 20 -8.09 8.62 -1.47
N ALA A 21 -7.15 7.98 -2.15
CA ALA A 21 -7.31 7.62 -3.56
C ALA A 21 -8.30 6.45 -3.70
N PRO A 22 -9.42 6.63 -4.43
CA PRO A 22 -10.35 5.55 -4.66
C PRO A 22 -9.72 4.47 -5.55
N ASP A 23 -10.16 3.23 -5.36
CA ASP A 23 -9.88 2.18 -6.33
C ASP A 23 -10.51 2.58 -7.68
N HIS A 24 -9.71 2.55 -8.75
CA HIS A 24 -10.16 2.97 -10.08
C HIS A 24 -10.17 1.78 -11.04
N PRO A 25 -11.25 1.56 -11.82
CA PRO A 25 -11.40 0.37 -12.68
C PRO A 25 -10.24 0.14 -13.65
N THR A 26 -9.63 1.22 -14.15
CA THR A 26 -8.52 1.14 -15.12
C THR A 26 -7.15 0.98 -14.47
N THR A 27 -6.96 1.40 -13.22
CA THR A 27 -5.64 1.33 -12.55
C THR A 27 -5.57 0.21 -11.53
N GLY A 28 -6.69 -0.44 -11.22
CA GLY A 28 -6.77 -1.50 -10.23
C GLY A 28 -6.11 -1.09 -8.92
N ALA A 29 -5.25 -1.96 -8.40
CA ALA A 29 -4.55 -1.77 -7.13
C ALA A 29 -3.33 -0.81 -7.20
N ALA A 30 -3.10 -0.10 -8.31
CA ALA A 30 -1.94 0.80 -8.44
C ALA A 30 -1.83 1.85 -7.31
N PRO A 31 -2.92 2.52 -6.85
CA PRO A 31 -2.83 3.44 -5.71
C PRO A 31 -2.29 2.78 -4.44
N LYS A 32 -2.71 1.54 -4.13
CA LYS A 32 -2.22 0.78 -2.97
C LYS A 32 -0.73 0.44 -3.11
N VAL A 33 -0.27 0.07 -4.32
CA VAL A 33 1.17 -0.15 -4.56
C VAL A 33 1.98 1.13 -4.34
N PHE A 34 1.52 2.27 -4.84
CA PHE A 34 2.20 3.55 -4.60
C PHE A 34 2.15 3.96 -3.12
N LEU A 35 1.07 3.64 -2.40
CA LEU A 35 0.97 3.88 -0.96
C LEU A 35 2.01 3.06 -0.20
N ALA A 36 2.16 1.77 -0.52
CA ALA A 36 3.20 0.93 0.06
C ALA A 36 4.61 1.52 -0.17
N LEU A 37 4.90 1.99 -1.38
CA LEU A 37 6.19 2.63 -1.70
C LEU A 37 6.42 3.94 -0.92
N ALA A 38 5.38 4.73 -0.70
CA ALA A 38 5.47 5.97 0.09
C ALA A 38 5.66 5.67 1.59
N LEU A 39 4.95 4.68 2.14
CA LEU A 39 5.11 4.20 3.52
C LEU A 39 6.51 3.65 3.76
N HIS A 40 7.05 2.87 2.82
CA HIS A 40 8.42 2.38 2.91
C HIS A 40 9.43 3.53 2.93
N SER A 41 9.27 4.52 2.02
CA SER A 41 10.11 5.73 2.03
C SER A 41 10.01 6.54 3.33
N ALA A 42 8.89 6.43 4.06
CA ALA A 42 8.69 7.07 5.37
C ALA A 42 9.27 6.28 6.55
N GLY A 43 9.94 5.14 6.32
CA GLY A 43 10.45 4.28 7.39
C GLY A 43 9.35 3.48 8.11
N ARG A 44 8.23 3.22 7.44
CA ARG A 44 7.10 2.43 7.96
C ARG A 44 6.98 1.09 7.20
N PRO A 45 7.98 0.20 7.32
CA PRO A 45 8.09 -1.00 6.48
C PRO A 45 6.95 -2.00 6.70
N ASP A 46 6.49 -2.17 7.94
CA ASP A 46 5.42 -3.13 8.24
C ASP A 46 4.07 -2.71 7.65
N GLU A 47 3.74 -1.42 7.76
CA GLU A 47 2.56 -0.86 7.10
C GLU A 47 2.68 -0.92 5.57
N ALA A 48 3.87 -0.67 5.03
CA ALA A 48 4.12 -0.78 3.59
C ALA A 48 3.88 -2.21 3.09
N LEU A 49 4.44 -3.20 3.78
CA LEU A 49 4.29 -4.61 3.42
C LEU A 49 2.83 -5.06 3.56
N ARG A 50 2.14 -4.64 4.61
CA ARG A 50 0.72 -4.89 4.78
C ARG A 50 -0.09 -4.40 3.57
N VAL A 51 0.08 -3.15 3.17
CA VAL A 51 -0.66 -2.56 2.03
C VAL A 51 -0.32 -3.29 0.72
N ALA A 52 0.93 -3.69 0.52
CA ALA A 52 1.34 -4.45 -0.66
C ALA A 52 0.68 -5.84 -0.71
N ILE A 53 0.57 -6.53 0.42
CA ILE A 53 -0.11 -7.83 0.51
C ILE A 53 -1.62 -7.66 0.25
N GLU A 54 -2.26 -6.67 0.88
CA GLU A 54 -3.69 -6.37 0.67
C GLU A 54 -4.00 -5.97 -0.79
N ALA A 55 -3.03 -5.42 -1.53
CA ALA A 55 -3.17 -5.14 -2.95
C ALA A 55 -3.13 -6.40 -3.84
N VAL A 56 -2.34 -7.40 -3.46
CA VAL A 56 -2.16 -8.64 -4.23
C VAL A 56 -3.19 -9.71 -3.83
N GLU A 57 -3.61 -9.75 -2.58
CA GLU A 57 -4.52 -10.76 -2.01
C GLU A 57 -5.76 -11.07 -2.88
N PRO A 58 -6.48 -10.07 -3.44
CA PRO A 58 -7.66 -10.34 -4.26
C PRO A 58 -7.37 -11.07 -5.57
N THR A 59 -6.12 -11.05 -6.03
CA THR A 59 -5.68 -11.69 -7.28
C THR A 59 -5.22 -13.14 -7.09
N LEU A 60 -5.08 -13.59 -5.83
CA LEU A 60 -4.56 -14.91 -5.54
C LEU A 60 -5.65 -15.99 -5.71
N PRO A 61 -5.42 -17.02 -6.54
CA PRO A 61 -6.39 -18.11 -6.69
C PRO A 61 -6.50 -19.01 -5.44
N ARG A 62 -5.51 -18.93 -4.52
CA ARG A 62 -5.43 -19.70 -3.27
C ARG A 62 -4.70 -18.88 -2.19
N TYR A 63 -4.82 -19.29 -0.93
CA TYR A 63 -4.13 -18.70 0.24
C TYR A 63 -4.49 -17.26 0.60
N ASN A 64 -5.56 -16.71 0.01
CA ASN A 64 -6.05 -15.35 0.26
C ASN A 64 -6.28 -15.06 1.77
N ARG A 65 -6.92 -15.99 2.50
CA ARG A 65 -7.14 -15.92 3.95
C ARG A 65 -5.82 -15.93 4.73
N SER A 66 -4.87 -16.76 4.34
CA SER A 66 -3.58 -16.87 5.02
C SER A 66 -2.77 -15.59 4.86
N VAL A 67 -2.68 -15.04 3.65
CA VAL A 67 -1.94 -13.79 3.42
C VAL A 67 -2.64 -12.59 4.07
N SER A 68 -3.98 -12.57 4.11
CA SER A 68 -4.74 -11.56 4.88
C SER A 68 -4.38 -11.58 6.37
N ALA A 69 -4.24 -12.77 6.96
CA ALA A 69 -3.85 -12.92 8.36
C ALA A 69 -2.42 -12.42 8.61
N TYR A 70 -1.47 -12.73 7.72
CA TYR A 70 -0.10 -12.20 7.82
C TYR A 70 -0.06 -10.68 7.66
N ALA A 71 -0.80 -10.13 6.70
CA ALA A 71 -0.88 -8.68 6.49
C ALA A 71 -1.37 -7.95 7.75
N LYS A 72 -2.39 -8.49 8.40
CA LYS A 72 -2.93 -7.95 9.65
C LYS A 72 -1.89 -7.99 10.79
N ALA A 73 -1.23 -9.13 10.97
CA ALA A 73 -0.27 -9.36 12.04
C ALA A 73 0.95 -8.41 12.01
N LEU A 74 1.31 -7.87 10.84
CA LEU A 74 2.42 -6.92 10.70
C LEU A 74 2.22 -5.62 11.49
N THR A 75 0.99 -5.27 11.84
CA THR A 75 0.65 -4.00 12.49
C THR A 75 -0.09 -4.16 13.82
N GLU A 76 -0.22 -5.41 14.29
CA GLU A 76 -0.79 -5.73 15.59
C GLU A 76 0.36 -5.90 16.60
N HIS A 77 0.56 -4.87 17.43
CA HIS A 77 1.50 -4.85 18.54
C HIS A 77 0.79 -4.38 19.80
#